data_AF-M3XLQ1-F1
#
_entry.id   AF-M3XLQ1-F1
#
_cell.length_a   1.000
_cell.length_b   1.000
_cell.length_c   1.000
_cell.angle_alpha   90.00
_cell.angle_beta   90.00
_cell.angle_gamma   90.00
#
_symmetry.space_group_name_H-M   'P 1'
#
loop_
_entity.id
_entity.type
_entity.pdbx_description
1 polymer ?
#
loop_
_entity_poly.entity_id
_entity_poly.type
_entity_poly.pdbx_seq_one_letter_code
_entity_poly.pdbx_strand_id
1 'polypeptide(L)'
;MAVQQSLLPQFLFGSNMLKAVKIRDRIPEDIVKPCSTNGIIHHLKGMHRYTLEMFRTSQFVPQYRDLILQALIDRKIQTTLEGQKKLNWCREVRKLVPLRTNGDGNCLLHAASQYMWGIQDTDLVLRKTLYRALKETDTRNFKFRWQLASVQSQEFVETGLRYNTRNWDDEWEKLVEMASPTTAKGQNGLQYSSLEEIHIFILANILRRTIIVIAGE
;
A
#
# COMPACT_ATOMS: atom_id res chain seq x y z
N MET A 1 -6.20 27.82 23.29
CA MET A 1 -6.75 26.49 23.63
C MET A 1 -5.66 25.47 23.38
N ALA A 2 -5.05 24.93 24.44
CA ALA A 2 -4.01 23.92 24.29
C ALA A 2 -4.65 22.65 23.69
N VAL A 3 -4.16 22.20 22.54
CA VAL A 3 -4.54 20.92 21.95
C VAL A 3 -4.11 19.85 22.95
N GLN A 4 -5.07 19.26 23.65
CA GLN A 4 -4.81 18.17 24.58
C GLN A 4 -4.22 17.03 23.76
N GLN A 5 -2.90 16.84 23.87
CA GLN A 5 -2.20 15.78 23.17
C GLN A 5 -2.82 14.46 23.61
N SER A 6 -3.34 13.70 22.64
CA SER A 6 -3.80 12.32 22.87
C SER A 6 -2.66 11.54 23.54
N LEU A 7 -2.91 11.05 24.76
CA LEU A 7 -1.99 10.18 25.50
C LEU A 7 -1.71 8.87 24.75
N LEU A 8 -2.60 8.47 23.84
CA LEU A 8 -2.43 7.26 23.03
C LEU A 8 -1.64 7.57 21.74
N PRO A 9 -0.71 6.67 21.35
CA PRO A 9 0.00 6.80 20.08
C PRO A 9 -0.97 6.66 18.91
N GLN A 10 -0.67 7.36 17.81
CA GLN A 10 -1.52 7.35 16.61
C GLN A 10 -1.29 6.12 15.72
N PHE A 11 -0.18 5.41 15.93
CA PHE A 11 0.17 4.20 15.18
C PHE A 11 0.54 3.08 16.14
N LEU A 12 0.19 1.84 15.80
CA LEU A 12 0.45 0.65 16.63
C LEU A 12 1.94 0.50 16.99
N PHE A 13 2.82 0.72 16.02
CA PHE A 13 4.28 0.63 16.22
C PHE A 13 4.82 1.68 17.20
N GLY A 14 4.10 2.79 17.42
CA GLY A 14 4.45 3.82 18.40
C GLY A 14 4.38 3.32 19.85
N SER A 15 3.72 2.19 20.11
CA SER A 15 3.71 1.55 21.43
C SER A 15 5.06 0.92 21.81
N ASN A 16 5.89 0.53 20.83
CA ASN A 16 7.20 -0.07 21.06
C ASN A 16 8.12 0.09 19.84
N MET A 17 8.86 1.20 19.82
CA MET A 17 9.75 1.55 18.71
C MET A 17 10.91 0.55 18.53
N LEU A 18 11.42 -0.04 19.62
CA LEU A 18 12.48 -1.05 19.55
C LEU A 18 12.00 -2.31 18.82
N LYS A 19 10.78 -2.77 19.11
CA LYS A 19 10.16 -3.88 18.39
C LYS A 19 9.92 -3.53 16.92
N ALA A 20 9.46 -2.31 16.65
CA ALA A 20 9.24 -1.83 15.28
C ALA A 20 10.53 -1.82 14.45
N VAL A 21 11.66 -1.37 15.02
CA VAL A 21 12.99 -1.43 14.38
C VAL A 21 13.39 -2.87 14.08
N LYS A 22 13.29 -3.78 15.07
CA LYS A 22 13.61 -5.21 14.85
C LYS A 22 12.79 -5.85 13.73
N ILE A 23 11.53 -5.45 13.56
CA ILE A 23 10.70 -5.94 12.45
C ILE A 23 11.23 -5.37 11.13
N ARG A 24 11.52 -4.07 11.06
CA ARG A 24 12.07 -3.41 9.87
C ARG A 24 13.38 -4.02 9.41
N ASP A 25 14.29 -4.32 10.34
CA ASP A 25 15.60 -4.92 10.03
C ASP A 25 15.47 -6.32 9.40
N ARG A 26 14.42 -7.07 9.73
CA ARG A 26 14.20 -8.43 9.19
C ARG A 26 13.61 -8.45 7.78
N ILE A 27 12.89 -7.41 7.35
CA ILE A 27 12.21 -7.41 6.05
C ILE A 27 13.22 -7.50 4.89
N PRO A 28 14.31 -6.71 4.85
CA PRO A 28 15.33 -6.83 3.81
C PRO A 28 15.94 -8.23 3.70
N GLU A 29 16.15 -8.92 4.81
CA GLU A 29 16.73 -10.27 4.86
C GLU A 29 15.78 -11.35 4.30
N ASP A 30 14.47 -11.10 4.38
CA ASP A 30 13.42 -11.97 3.84
C ASP A 30 13.22 -11.80 2.33
N ILE A 31 13.78 -10.76 1.70
CA ILE A 31 13.65 -10.53 0.25
C ILE A 31 14.60 -11.45 -0.52
N VAL A 32 14.04 -12.26 -1.40
CA VAL A 32 14.77 -12.98 -2.45
C VAL A 32 14.94 -12.05 -3.65
N LYS A 33 16.18 -11.93 -4.12
CA LYS A 33 16.53 -11.28 -5.39
C LYS A 33 16.99 -12.37 -6.37
N PRO A 34 16.13 -12.83 -7.28
CA PRO A 34 16.51 -13.87 -8.23
C PRO A 34 17.60 -13.38 -9.17
N CYS A 35 18.53 -14.26 -9.57
CA CYS A 35 19.42 -13.97 -10.67
C CYS A 35 18.61 -13.77 -11.96
N SER A 36 19.03 -12.80 -12.78
CA SER A 36 18.37 -12.40 -14.04
C SER A 36 18.09 -13.55 -15.01
N THR A 37 18.78 -14.69 -14.86
CA THR A 37 18.64 -15.89 -15.69
C THR A 37 17.35 -16.67 -15.50
N ASN A 38 16.70 -16.59 -14.34
CA ASN A 38 15.56 -17.46 -14.03
C ASN A 38 14.19 -16.78 -14.25
N GLY A 39 14.18 -15.47 -14.57
CA GLY A 39 12.97 -14.71 -14.88
C GLY A 39 11.97 -14.51 -13.72
N ILE A 40 12.32 -14.91 -12.50
CA ILE A 40 11.45 -14.77 -11.32
C ILE A 40 11.57 -13.35 -10.76
N ILE A 41 10.45 -12.74 -10.36
CA ILE A 41 10.42 -11.44 -9.70
C ILE A 41 10.99 -11.53 -8.27
N HIS A 42 11.55 -10.41 -7.80
CA HIS A 42 11.81 -10.18 -6.38
C HIS A 42 10.61 -10.60 -5.52
N HIS A 43 10.83 -11.34 -4.44
CA HIS A 43 9.73 -11.79 -3.58
C HIS A 43 10.13 -12.05 -2.13
N LEU A 44 9.16 -12.07 -1.22
CA LEU A 44 9.38 -12.41 0.19
C LEU A 44 9.43 -13.91 0.43
N LYS A 45 10.41 -14.41 1.21
CA LYS A 45 10.55 -15.84 1.57
C LYS A 45 9.43 -16.32 2.48
N GLY A 46 9.14 -15.59 3.57
CA GLY A 46 8.21 -16.04 4.60
C GLY A 46 7.40 -14.94 5.26
N MET A 47 7.90 -13.70 5.32
CA MET A 47 7.24 -12.61 6.05
C MET A 47 5.89 -12.19 5.45
N HIS A 48 5.63 -12.50 4.18
CA HIS A 48 4.34 -12.26 3.51
C HIS A 48 3.16 -13.01 4.14
N ARG A 49 3.41 -14.05 4.94
CA ARG A 49 2.39 -14.90 5.56
C ARG A 49 1.78 -14.31 6.84
N TYR A 50 2.44 -13.31 7.44
CA TYR A 50 1.93 -12.68 8.66
C TYR A 50 0.71 -11.81 8.38
N THR A 51 -0.19 -11.73 9.36
CA THR A 51 -1.42 -10.93 9.29
C THR A 51 -1.65 -10.29 10.65
N LEU A 52 -1.92 -8.99 10.66
CA LEU A 52 -2.29 -8.26 11.86
C LEU A 52 -3.80 -8.24 12.02
N GLU A 53 -4.26 -8.60 13.22
CA GLU A 53 -5.64 -8.36 13.66
C GLU A 53 -5.66 -7.29 14.75
N MET A 54 -6.63 -6.38 14.67
CA MET A 54 -6.82 -5.34 15.67
C MET A 54 -7.41 -5.94 16.95
N PHE A 55 -6.93 -5.51 18.12
CA PHE A 55 -7.46 -5.96 19.39
C PHE A 55 -8.92 -5.51 19.58
N ARG A 56 -9.71 -6.32 20.31
CA ARG A 56 -11.09 -5.98 20.66
C ARG A 56 -11.11 -4.70 21.49
N THR A 57 -12.08 -3.82 21.24
CA THR A 57 -12.25 -2.56 22.00
C THR A 57 -13.58 -2.48 22.77
N SER A 58 -14.44 -3.49 22.66
CA SER A 58 -15.77 -3.52 23.29
C SER A 58 -15.74 -3.66 24.81
N GLN A 59 -14.60 -4.07 25.38
CA GLN A 59 -14.41 -4.18 26.83
C GLN A 59 -14.19 -2.83 27.51
N PHE A 60 -13.88 -1.77 26.75
CA PHE A 60 -13.69 -0.44 27.28
C PHE A 60 -15.01 0.34 27.32
N VAL A 61 -15.12 1.26 28.28
CA VAL A 61 -16.26 2.19 28.35
C VAL A 61 -16.35 3.05 27.09
N PRO A 62 -17.55 3.49 26.65
CA PRO A 62 -17.74 4.16 25.37
C PRO A 62 -16.79 5.35 25.13
N GLN A 63 -16.64 6.22 26.15
CA GLN A 63 -15.77 7.39 26.08
C GLN A 63 -14.30 7.02 25.80
N TYR A 64 -13.77 5.98 26.46
CA TYR A 64 -12.39 5.54 26.27
C TYR A 64 -12.21 4.78 24.95
N ARG A 65 -13.21 3.99 24.55
CA ARG A 65 -13.24 3.33 23.25
C ARG A 65 -13.13 4.35 22.11
N ASP A 66 -13.83 5.48 22.23
CA ASP A 66 -13.77 6.54 21.22
C ASP A 66 -12.39 7.18 21.15
N LEU A 67 -11.69 7.35 22.27
CA LEU A 67 -10.29 7.79 22.29
C LEU A 67 -9.36 6.81 21.56
N ILE A 68 -9.49 5.49 21.81
CA ILE A 68 -8.68 4.47 21.12
C ILE A 68 -8.92 4.53 19.61
N LEU A 69 -10.19 4.55 19.21
CA LEU A 69 -10.56 4.53 17.80
C LEU A 69 -10.17 5.84 17.10
N GLN A 70 -10.31 7.00 17.78
CA GLN A 70 -9.85 8.28 17.26
C GLN A 70 -8.33 8.30 17.08
N ALA A 71 -7.57 7.70 17.99
CA ALA A 71 -6.12 7.63 17.90
C ALA A 71 -5.64 6.75 16.73
N LEU A 72 -6.21 5.56 16.56
CA LEU A 72 -5.64 4.51 15.69
C LEU A 72 -6.34 4.34 14.34
N ILE A 73 -7.62 4.70 14.24
CA ILE A 73 -8.44 4.45 13.03
C ILE A 73 -8.55 5.73 12.22
N ASP A 74 -8.47 5.60 10.89
CA ASP A 74 -8.88 6.65 9.97
C ASP A 74 -10.41 6.71 9.90
N ARG A 75 -10.99 7.53 10.78
CA ARG A 75 -12.44 7.71 10.89
C ARG A 75 -13.05 8.30 9.62
N LYS A 76 -12.31 9.10 8.85
CA LYS A 76 -12.81 9.70 7.62
C LYS A 76 -13.01 8.62 6.58
N ILE A 77 -11.98 7.81 6.30
CA ILE A 77 -12.07 6.69 5.36
C ILE A 77 -13.13 5.69 5.82
N GLN A 78 -13.15 5.35 7.12
CA GLN A 78 -14.14 4.43 7.66
C GLN A 78 -15.58 4.91 7.39
N THR A 79 -15.88 6.16 7.75
CA THR A 79 -17.23 6.73 7.63
C THR A 79 -17.66 6.83 6.17
N THR A 80 -16.75 7.25 5.28
CA THR A 80 -17.05 7.33 3.84
C THR A 80 -17.38 5.96 3.24
N LEU A 81 -16.53 4.95 3.46
CA LEU A 81 -16.72 3.64 2.85
C LEU A 81 -17.90 2.86 3.45
N GLU A 82 -18.14 2.99 4.77
CA GLU A 82 -19.33 2.43 5.42
C GLU A 82 -20.61 3.13 4.93
N GLY A 83 -20.58 4.47 4.78
CA GLY A 83 -21.70 5.25 4.24
C GLY A 83 -22.06 4.88 2.81
N GLN A 84 -21.06 4.58 1.97
CA GLN A 84 -21.23 4.08 0.60
C GLN A 84 -21.58 2.58 0.52
N LYS A 85 -21.74 1.90 1.67
CA LYS A 85 -21.97 0.44 1.76
C LYS A 85 -20.89 -0.40 1.04
N LYS A 86 -19.66 0.13 0.91
CA LYS A 86 -18.52 -0.62 0.35
C LYS A 86 -17.76 -1.37 1.45
N LEU A 87 -17.69 -0.81 2.66
CA LEU A 87 -17.07 -1.42 3.84
C LEU A 87 -18.11 -1.85 4.87
N ASN A 88 -17.92 -3.02 5.50
CA ASN A 88 -18.74 -3.53 6.62
C ASN A 88 -20.27 -3.60 6.37
N TRP A 89 -20.70 -3.72 5.12
CA TRP A 89 -22.13 -3.78 4.75
C TRP A 89 -22.77 -5.14 5.06
N CYS A 90 -21.99 -6.22 4.96
CA CYS A 90 -22.44 -7.58 5.26
C CYS A 90 -22.38 -7.84 6.77
N ARG A 91 -23.53 -8.16 7.37
CA ARG A 91 -23.65 -8.39 8.83
C ARG A 91 -23.15 -9.75 9.29
N GLU A 92 -22.96 -10.69 8.37
CA GLU A 92 -22.56 -12.07 8.66
C GLU A 92 -21.03 -12.22 8.83
N VAL A 93 -20.25 -11.22 8.39
CA VAL A 93 -18.78 -11.24 8.43
C VAL A 93 -18.22 -10.31 9.50
N ARG A 94 -16.97 -10.56 9.90
CA ARG A 94 -16.28 -9.71 10.87
C ARG A 94 -16.03 -8.31 10.30
N LYS A 95 -16.16 -7.30 11.15
CA LYS A 95 -15.87 -5.90 10.80
C LYS A 95 -14.38 -5.69 10.55
N LEU A 96 -14.07 -4.93 9.51
CA LEU A 96 -12.75 -4.40 9.20
C LEU A 96 -12.67 -2.94 9.66
N VAL A 97 -11.47 -2.48 10.03
CA VAL A 97 -11.23 -1.09 10.44
C VAL A 97 -9.99 -0.54 9.72
N PRO A 98 -10.06 0.66 9.10
CA PRO A 98 -8.93 1.25 8.41
C PRO A 98 -7.97 1.89 9.41
N LEU A 99 -6.79 1.30 9.61
CA LEU A 99 -5.74 1.92 10.44
C LEU A 99 -5.23 3.21 9.79
N ARG A 100 -4.85 4.19 10.62
CA ARG A 100 -4.18 5.40 10.13
C ARG A 100 -2.88 5.05 9.41
N THR A 101 -2.67 5.70 8.27
CA THR A 101 -1.51 5.53 7.39
C THR A 101 -0.92 6.90 7.06
N ASN A 102 0.41 7.02 6.92
CA ASN A 102 1.01 8.28 6.48
C ASN A 102 0.64 8.57 5.01
N GLY A 103 0.37 9.84 4.71
CA GLY A 103 0.03 10.33 3.38
C GLY A 103 1.19 11.07 2.72
N ASP A 104 2.37 10.44 2.63
CA ASP A 104 3.60 11.03 2.08
C ASP A 104 3.86 10.64 0.61
N GLY A 105 2.90 9.94 -0.02
CA GLY A 105 3.03 9.34 -1.34
C GLY A 105 3.49 7.87 -1.34
N ASN A 106 3.82 7.30 -0.17
CA ASN A 106 4.16 5.88 0.00
C ASN A 106 3.04 5.07 0.69
N CYS A 107 1.83 5.63 0.76
CA CYS A 107 0.72 5.09 1.54
C CYS A 107 0.32 3.65 1.17
N LEU A 108 0.41 3.25 -0.12
CA LEU A 108 0.16 1.87 -0.55
C LEU A 108 1.06 0.87 0.20
N LEU A 109 2.35 1.19 0.30
CA LEU A 109 3.35 0.31 0.89
C LEU A 109 3.32 0.39 2.42
N HIS A 110 3.00 1.56 2.95
CA HIS A 110 2.67 1.70 4.37
C HIS A 110 1.48 0.82 4.78
N ALA A 111 0.38 0.85 4.03
CA ALA A 111 -0.81 0.06 4.32
C ALA A 111 -0.55 -1.46 4.20
N ALA A 112 0.15 -1.89 3.15
CA ALA A 112 0.53 -3.30 2.98
C ALA A 112 1.44 -3.79 4.12
N SER A 113 2.45 -2.98 4.48
CA SER A 113 3.36 -3.27 5.61
C SER A 113 2.62 -3.32 6.95
N GLN A 114 1.68 -2.40 7.18
CA GLN A 114 0.88 -2.36 8.40
C GLN A 114 -0.03 -3.58 8.52
N TYR A 115 -0.66 -4.00 7.41
CA TYR A 115 -1.54 -5.17 7.39
C TYR A 115 -0.80 -6.47 7.72
N MET A 116 0.44 -6.63 7.26
CA MET A 116 1.23 -7.84 7.52
C MET A 116 1.97 -7.78 8.87
N TRP A 117 2.53 -6.63 9.23
CA TRP A 117 3.56 -6.52 10.27
C TRP A 117 3.30 -5.43 11.32
N GLY A 118 2.25 -4.63 11.17
CA GLY A 118 1.89 -3.56 12.10
C GLY A 118 2.81 -2.34 12.13
N ILE A 119 3.70 -2.23 11.14
CA ILE A 119 4.64 -1.12 10.95
C ILE A 119 4.41 -0.47 9.57
N GLN A 120 4.89 0.75 9.37
CA GLN A 120 4.88 1.38 8.04
C GLN A 120 6.22 1.16 7.32
N ASP A 121 6.20 1.19 5.99
CA ASP A 121 7.39 1.11 5.12
C ASP A 121 8.25 2.40 5.16
N THR A 122 8.73 2.76 6.34
CA THR A 122 9.50 3.99 6.61
C THR A 122 10.93 3.92 6.07
N ASP A 123 11.52 2.73 6.01
CA ASP A 123 12.87 2.52 5.44
C ASP A 123 12.84 2.26 3.92
N LEU A 124 11.64 2.37 3.33
CA LEU A 124 11.35 2.22 1.90
C LEU A 124 11.75 0.84 1.36
N VAL A 125 11.68 -0.21 2.18
CA VAL A 125 12.11 -1.55 1.79
C VAL A 125 11.19 -2.09 0.71
N LEU A 126 9.87 -1.99 0.89
CA LEU A 126 8.92 -2.39 -0.13
C LEU A 126 9.01 -1.48 -1.36
N ARG A 127 9.16 -0.15 -1.18
CA ARG A 127 9.31 0.82 -2.29
C ARG A 127 10.49 0.49 -3.18
N LYS A 128 11.67 0.31 -2.57
CA LYS A 128 12.91 -0.06 -3.27
C LYS A 128 12.76 -1.41 -3.96
N THR A 129 12.06 -2.37 -3.36
CA THR A 129 11.85 -3.70 -3.95
C THR A 129 10.93 -3.64 -5.17
N LEU A 130 9.85 -2.86 -5.10
CA LEU A 130 8.95 -2.61 -6.22
C LEU A 130 9.69 -1.93 -7.38
N TYR A 131 10.44 -0.87 -7.10
CA TYR A 131 11.22 -0.16 -8.12
C TYR A 131 12.28 -1.07 -8.76
N ARG A 132 13.03 -1.84 -7.96
CA ARG A 132 14.01 -2.81 -8.48
C ARG A 132 13.36 -3.91 -9.30
N ALA A 133 12.21 -4.42 -8.90
CA ALA A 133 11.47 -5.36 -9.74
C ALA A 133 11.13 -4.76 -11.11
N LEU A 134 10.73 -3.50 -11.16
CA LEU A 134 10.42 -2.80 -12.40
C LEU A 134 11.65 -2.51 -13.28
N LYS A 135 12.81 -2.23 -12.68
CA LYS A 135 14.05 -1.88 -13.41
C LYS A 135 14.94 -3.07 -13.76
N GLU A 136 15.02 -4.06 -12.89
CA GLU A 136 16.05 -5.11 -12.94
C GLU A 136 15.49 -6.46 -13.42
N THR A 137 14.17 -6.60 -13.60
CA THR A 137 13.54 -7.85 -14.05
C THR A 137 12.76 -7.67 -15.35
N ASP A 138 12.41 -8.77 -16.02
CA ASP A 138 11.61 -8.75 -17.23
C ASP A 138 10.17 -8.32 -16.93
N THR A 139 9.78 -7.14 -17.40
CA THR A 139 8.47 -6.55 -17.17
C THR A 139 7.50 -6.68 -18.33
N ARG A 140 7.86 -7.39 -19.42
CA ARG A 140 7.03 -7.51 -20.64
C ARG A 140 5.60 -7.99 -20.35
N ASN A 141 5.46 -8.99 -19.47
CA ASN A 141 4.16 -9.51 -19.07
C ASN A 141 3.34 -8.51 -18.25
N PHE A 142 3.98 -7.70 -17.39
CA PHE A 142 3.29 -6.65 -16.64
C PHE A 142 2.83 -5.53 -17.57
N LYS A 143 3.71 -5.09 -18.47
CA LYS A 143 3.40 -4.08 -19.48
C LYS A 143 2.25 -4.52 -20.39
N PHE A 144 2.27 -5.76 -20.88
CA PHE A 144 1.20 -6.30 -21.71
C PHE A 144 -0.16 -6.29 -20.99
N ARG A 145 -0.20 -6.73 -19.72
CA ARG A 145 -1.43 -6.74 -18.91
C ARG A 145 -1.92 -5.33 -18.62
N TRP A 146 -1.01 -4.41 -18.33
CA TRP A 146 -1.32 -3.00 -18.14
C TRP A 146 -1.91 -2.39 -19.42
N GLN A 147 -1.26 -2.55 -20.58
CA GLN A 147 -1.77 -2.07 -21.87
C GLN A 147 -3.18 -2.57 -22.17
N LEU A 148 -3.43 -3.88 -21.95
CA LEU A 148 -4.75 -4.45 -22.16
C LEU A 148 -5.80 -3.80 -21.24
N ALA A 149 -5.49 -3.62 -19.96
CA ALA A 149 -6.37 -2.96 -19.00
C ALA A 149 -6.58 -1.48 -19.34
N SER A 150 -5.54 -0.76 -19.77
CA SER A 150 -5.61 0.65 -20.17
C SER A 150 -6.50 0.86 -21.40
N VAL A 151 -6.40 0.00 -22.41
CA VAL A 151 -7.26 0.08 -23.61
C VAL A 151 -8.73 -0.20 -23.28
N GLN A 152 -8.99 -1.05 -22.27
CA GLN A 152 -10.32 -1.36 -21.79
C GLN A 152 -10.89 -0.29 -20.83
N SER A 153 -10.09 0.70 -20.42
CA SER A 153 -10.57 1.74 -19.51
C SER A 153 -11.57 2.65 -20.22
N GLN A 154 -12.58 3.10 -19.46
CA GLN A 154 -13.63 3.98 -19.98
C GLN A 154 -13.04 5.27 -20.58
N GLU A 155 -12.02 5.83 -19.94
CA GLU A 155 -11.33 7.05 -20.40
C GLU A 155 -10.66 6.86 -21.77
N PHE A 156 -10.00 5.72 -22.01
CA PHE A 156 -9.33 5.48 -23.29
C PHE A 156 -10.34 5.29 -24.43
N VAL A 157 -11.48 4.64 -24.14
CA VAL A 157 -12.57 4.44 -25.10
C VAL A 157 -13.27 5.76 -25.42
N GLU A 158 -13.58 6.58 -24.42
CA GLU A 158 -14.31 7.84 -24.59
C GLU A 158 -13.50 8.93 -25.30
N THR A 159 -12.18 8.98 -25.05
CA THR A 159 -11.29 9.97 -25.68
C THR A 159 -10.91 9.63 -27.13
N GLY A 160 -11.15 8.39 -27.57
CA GLY A 160 -10.72 7.92 -28.89
C GLY A 160 -9.19 7.92 -29.08
N LEU A 161 -8.43 7.98 -27.99
CA LEU A 161 -6.97 7.99 -28.00
C LEU A 161 -6.42 6.74 -28.71
N ARG A 162 -5.38 6.93 -29.52
CA ARG A 162 -4.67 5.83 -30.19
C ARG A 162 -3.18 5.98 -29.95
N TYR A 163 -2.66 5.18 -29.03
CA TYR A 163 -1.24 5.15 -28.73
C TYR A 163 -0.47 4.32 -29.74
N ASN A 164 0.63 4.87 -30.24
CA ASN A 164 1.62 4.08 -30.95
C ASN A 164 2.58 3.40 -29.95
N THR A 165 3.50 2.58 -30.45
CA THR A 165 4.48 1.85 -29.61
C THR A 165 5.28 2.79 -28.70
N ARG A 166 5.72 3.95 -29.24
CA ARG A 166 6.50 4.92 -28.47
C ARG A 166 5.71 5.53 -27.32
N ASN A 167 4.43 5.86 -27.51
CA ASN A 167 3.60 6.36 -26.43
C ASN A 167 3.49 5.33 -25.28
N TRP A 168 3.31 4.06 -25.60
CA TRP A 168 3.29 3.00 -24.59
C TRP A 168 4.63 2.79 -23.89
N ASP A 169 5.74 2.97 -24.58
CA ASP A 169 7.08 2.92 -24.00
C ASP A 169 7.29 4.10 -23.03
N ASP A 170 6.95 5.31 -23.46
CA ASP A 170 7.09 6.54 -22.67
C ASP A 170 6.21 6.52 -21.40
N GLU A 171 4.94 6.09 -21.51
CA GLU A 171 4.05 5.95 -20.34
C GLU A 171 4.50 4.84 -19.39
N TRP A 172 5.00 3.72 -19.92
CA TRP A 172 5.54 2.65 -19.08
C TRP A 172 6.77 3.13 -18.28
N GLU A 173 7.66 3.90 -18.90
CA GLU A 173 8.83 4.45 -18.21
C GLU A 173 8.43 5.43 -17.11
N LYS A 174 7.38 6.23 -17.32
CA LYS A 174 6.81 7.09 -16.26
C LYS A 174 6.32 6.28 -15.07
N LEU A 175 5.58 5.19 -15.31
CA LEU A 175 5.11 4.29 -14.24
C LEU A 175 6.30 3.69 -13.48
N VAL A 176 7.34 3.26 -14.18
CA VAL A 176 8.58 2.79 -13.54
C VAL A 176 9.18 3.86 -12.64
N GLU A 177 9.30 5.10 -13.11
CA GLU A 177 9.85 6.21 -12.33
C GLU A 177 8.95 6.66 -11.17
N MET A 178 7.63 6.50 -11.25
CA MET A 178 6.73 6.72 -10.12
C MET A 178 7.05 5.80 -8.94
N ALA A 179 7.52 4.57 -9.19
CA ALA A 179 7.94 3.65 -8.13
C ALA A 179 9.28 4.04 -7.47
N SER A 180 10.06 4.97 -8.05
CA SER A 180 11.37 5.38 -7.55
C SER A 180 11.32 5.77 -6.07
N PRO A 181 12.30 5.35 -5.24
CA PRO A 181 12.41 5.75 -3.84
C PRO A 181 13.03 7.14 -3.67
N THR A 182 13.43 7.80 -4.76
CA THR A 182 14.02 9.14 -4.73
C THR A 182 12.93 10.15 -4.43
N THR A 183 13.24 11.12 -3.57
CA THR A 183 12.36 12.27 -3.31
C THR A 183 12.37 13.20 -4.53
N ALA A 184 11.69 12.80 -5.60
CA ALA A 184 11.16 13.77 -6.53
C ALA A 184 10.12 14.59 -5.75
N LYS A 185 10.04 15.91 -5.93
CA LYS A 185 8.84 16.64 -5.52
C LYS A 185 7.68 15.91 -6.20
N GLY A 186 6.95 15.08 -5.46
CA GLY A 186 5.91 14.24 -6.03
C GLY A 186 4.96 15.13 -6.81
N GLN A 187 4.33 14.58 -7.86
CA GLN A 187 3.16 15.24 -8.42
C GLN A 187 2.23 15.52 -7.22
N ASN A 188 1.95 16.81 -6.94
CA ASN A 188 1.18 17.31 -5.78
C ASN A 188 1.95 17.66 -4.49
N GLY A 189 3.29 17.77 -4.53
CA GLY A 189 4.08 18.28 -3.39
C GLY A 189 4.29 17.27 -2.25
N LEU A 190 3.96 16.00 -2.48
CA LEU A 190 4.27 14.89 -1.58
C LEU A 190 5.76 14.53 -1.64
N GLN A 191 6.24 13.84 -0.59
CA GLN A 191 7.63 13.39 -0.51
C GLN A 191 7.97 12.36 -1.59
N TYR A 192 6.99 11.55 -1.98
CA TYR A 192 7.10 10.55 -3.02
C TYR A 192 5.95 10.63 -4.02
N SER A 193 6.16 10.14 -5.24
CA SER A 193 5.07 9.96 -6.20
C SER A 193 4.08 8.90 -5.70
N SER A 194 2.79 9.19 -5.85
CA SER A 194 1.71 8.22 -5.65
C SER A 194 1.83 7.05 -6.62
N LEU A 195 1.30 5.89 -6.22
CA LEU A 195 1.35 4.66 -7.01
C LEU A 195 -0.05 4.28 -7.49
N GLU A 196 -0.11 3.73 -8.70
CA GLU A 196 -1.34 3.30 -9.40
C GLU A 196 -1.58 1.78 -9.36
N GLU A 197 -2.65 1.31 -9.98
CA GLU A 197 -3.15 -0.08 -9.96
C GLU A 197 -2.11 -1.10 -10.42
N ILE A 198 -1.30 -0.77 -11.43
CA ILE A 198 -0.23 -1.66 -11.91
C ILE A 198 0.81 -1.94 -10.82
N HIS A 199 1.09 -0.96 -9.96
CA HIS A 199 2.00 -1.13 -8.83
C HIS A 199 1.40 -2.06 -7.77
N ILE A 200 0.08 -2.01 -7.56
CA ILE A 200 -0.63 -2.93 -6.67
C ILE A 200 -0.51 -4.36 -7.21
N PHE A 201 -0.69 -4.54 -8.53
CA PHE A 201 -0.58 -5.85 -9.16
C PHE A 201 0.84 -6.43 -9.06
N ILE A 202 1.86 -5.61 -9.30
CA ILE A 202 3.27 -6.02 -9.16
C ILE A 202 3.59 -6.31 -7.69
N LEU A 203 3.14 -5.47 -6.77
CA LEU A 203 3.32 -5.68 -5.33
C LEU A 203 2.70 -7.01 -4.89
N ALA A 204 1.51 -7.36 -5.35
CA ALA A 204 0.89 -8.66 -5.05
C ALA A 204 1.75 -9.86 -5.50
N ASN A 205 2.45 -9.72 -6.64
CA ASN A 205 3.41 -10.73 -7.12
C ASN A 205 4.67 -10.79 -6.25
N ILE A 206 5.21 -9.63 -5.81
CA ILE A 206 6.35 -9.57 -4.88
C ILE A 206 5.99 -10.19 -3.52
N LEU A 207 4.79 -9.90 -3.01
CA LEU A 207 4.29 -10.46 -1.76
C LEU A 207 3.87 -11.93 -1.92
N ARG A 208 3.67 -12.41 -3.15
CA ARG A 208 3.02 -13.71 -3.46
C ARG A 208 1.72 -13.87 -2.70
N ARG A 209 0.97 -12.78 -2.60
CA ARG A 209 -0.25 -12.66 -1.79
C ARG A 209 -1.19 -11.66 -2.45
N THR A 210 -2.44 -12.08 -2.64
CA THR A 210 -3.50 -11.26 -3.24
C THR A 210 -3.77 -10.02 -2.40
N ILE A 211 -3.94 -8.87 -3.07
CA ILE A 211 -4.35 -7.61 -2.47
C ILE A 211 -5.78 -7.32 -2.92
N ILE A 212 -6.69 -7.10 -1.96
CA ILE A 212 -8.06 -6.68 -2.22
C ILE A 212 -8.17 -5.22 -1.80
N VAL A 213 -8.51 -4.35 -2.75
CA VAL A 213 -8.72 -2.92 -2.51
C VAL A 213 -10.21 -2.65 -2.40
N ILE A 214 -10.63 -2.07 -1.27
CA ILE A 214 -11.98 -1.54 -1.09
C ILE A 214 -11.89 -0.04 -1.28
N ALA A 215 -12.47 0.47 -2.36
CA ALA A 215 -12.47 1.89 -2.71
C ALA A 215 -13.91 2.42 -2.81
N GLY A 216 -14.02 3.75 -2.68
CA GLY A 216 -15.25 4.47 -3.01
C GLY A 216 -15.38 4.70 -4.51
N GLU A 217 -16.49 5.31 -4.90
CA GLU A 217 -16.67 5.92 -6.25
C GLU A 217 -15.91 7.24 -6.36
#